data_AF-A0A957ZXF9-F1
#
_entry.id   AF-A0A957ZXF9-F1
#
_cell.length_a   1.000
_cell.length_b   1.000
_cell.length_c   1.000
_cell.angle_alpha   90.00
_cell.angle_beta   90.00
_cell.angle_gamma   90.00
#
_symmetry.space_group_name_H-M   'P 1'
#
loop_
_entity.id
_entity.type
_entity.pdbx_description
1 polymer ?
#
loop_
_entity_poly.entity_id
_entity_poly.type
_entity_poly.pdbx_seq_one_letter_code
_entity_poly.pdbx_strand_id
1 'polypeptide(L)' 'MGTLLVKNADVVITMDDRRRQIHGGGIFVRDNVIEQIGPADELPDEADQIIDAKGLAILPGLINTHHHF' A
#
# COMPACT_ATOMS: atom_id res chain seq x y z
N MET A 1 7.06 4.20 17.95
CA MET A 1 6.11 3.63 16.99
C MET A 1 5.74 4.70 15.99
N GLY A 2 5.64 4.35 14.71
CA GLY A 2 5.33 5.29 13.63
C GLY A 2 4.29 4.73 12.67
N THR A 3 3.48 5.59 12.07
CA THR A 3 2.44 5.23 11.10
C THR A 3 2.73 5.84 9.74
N LEU A 4 2.43 5.08 8.69
CA LEU A 4 2.55 5.50 7.30
C LEU A 4 1.23 5.23 6.58
N LEU A 5 0.71 6.26 5.91
CA LEU A 5 -0.40 6.16 4.99
C LEU A 5 0.10 6.42 3.56
N VAL A 6 -0.10 5.47 2.66
CA VAL A 6 0.06 5.69 1.22
C VAL A 6 -1.32 5.66 0.59
N LYS A 7 -1.81 6.79 0.06
CA LYS A 7 -3.20 6.95 -0.40
C LYS A 7 -3.30 7.41 -1.86
N ASN A 8 -4.50 7.30 -2.42
CA ASN A 8 -4.87 7.75 -3.76
C ASN A 8 -4.08 7.09 -4.90
N ALA A 9 -3.57 5.86 -4.73
CA ALA A 9 -2.95 5.14 -5.83
C ALA A 9 -3.97 4.88 -6.95
N ASP A 10 -3.54 4.95 -8.21
CA ASP A 10 -4.41 4.62 -9.35
C ASP A 10 -4.89 3.16 -9.26
N VAL A 11 -4.02 2.28 -8.74
CA VAL A 11 -4.35 0.89 -8.40
C VAL A 11 -3.44 0.35 -7.29
N VAL A 12 -4.03 -0.37 -6.34
CA VAL A 12 -3.33 -1.25 -5.40
C VAL A 12 -3.53 -2.69 -5.86
N ILE A 13 -2.43 -3.35 -6.25
CA ILE A 13 -2.43 -4.75 -6.66
C ILE A 13 -2.06 -5.57 -5.42
N THR A 14 -3.03 -6.32 -4.87
CA THR A 14 -2.84 -6.96 -3.56
C THR A 14 -2.10 -8.30 -3.63
N MET A 15 -2.23 -9.01 -4.75
CA MET A 15 -1.86 -10.43 -4.88
C MET A 15 -2.46 -11.34 -3.79
N ASP A 16 -3.60 -10.96 -3.19
CA ASP A 16 -4.32 -11.82 -2.25
C ASP A 16 -5.01 -13.02 -2.94
N ASP A 17 -5.63 -13.91 -2.16
CA ASP A 17 -6.29 -15.12 -2.67
C ASP A 17 -7.37 -14.84 -3.72
N ARG A 18 -7.96 -13.64 -3.68
CA ARG A 18 -9.00 -13.19 -4.61
C ARG A 18 -8.44 -12.35 -5.76
N ARG A 19 -7.12 -12.13 -5.80
CA ARG A 19 -6.43 -11.28 -6.77
C ARG A 19 -7.05 -9.89 -6.88
N ARG A 20 -7.45 -9.30 -5.75
CA ARG A 20 -8.08 -7.97 -5.73
C ARG A 20 -7.15 -6.91 -6.30
N GLN A 21 -7.73 -6.03 -7.12
CA GLN A 21 -7.16 -4.76 -7.56
C GLN A 21 -8.08 -3.65 -7.05
N ILE A 22 -7.51 -2.70 -6.32
CA ILE A 22 -8.27 -1.63 -5.67
C ILE A 22 -7.90 -0.31 -6.35
N HIS A 23 -8.82 0.22 -7.16
CA HIS A 23 -8.62 1.50 -7.84
C HIS A 23 -8.88 2.67 -6.88
N GLY A 24 -8.04 3.71 -6.93
CA GLY A 24 -8.13 4.84 -5.99
C GLY A 24 -7.86 4.45 -4.54
N GLY A 25 -7.15 3.35 -4.31
CA GLY A 25 -6.93 2.78 -2.98
C GLY A 25 -5.63 3.22 -2.31
N GLY A 26 -5.31 2.56 -1.20
CA GLY A 26 -4.08 2.77 -0.45
C GLY A 26 -3.74 1.65 0.52
N ILE A 27 -2.68 1.88 1.31
CA ILE A 27 -2.26 1.03 2.42
C ILE A 27 -1.98 1.89 3.65
N PHE A 28 -2.32 1.36 4.83
CA PHE A 28 -1.97 1.93 6.12
C PHE A 28 -1.04 0.97 6.86
N VAL A 29 0.08 1.48 7.32
CA VAL A 29 1.16 0.72 7.94
C VAL A 29 1.39 1.26 9.34
N ARG A 30 1.51 0.36 10.31
CA ARG A 30 1.97 0.69 11.66
C ARG A 30 3.27 -0.04 11.92
N ASP A 31 4.29 0.73 12.27
CA ASP A 31 5.67 0.29 12.42
C ASP A 31 6.17 -0.40 11.13
N ASN A 32 6.23 -1.73 11.11
CA ASN A 32 6.68 -2.52 9.97
C ASN A 32 5.61 -3.51 9.46
N VAL A 33 4.35 -3.31 9.85
CA VAL A 33 3.24 -4.21 9.51
C VAL A 33 2.17 -3.44 8.75
N ILE A 34 1.71 -4.01 7.63
CA ILE A 34 0.53 -3.51 6.93
C ILE A 34 -0.69 -3.81 7.79
N GLU A 35 -1.31 -2.76 8.34
CA GLU A 35 -2.48 -2.87 9.22
C GLU A 35 -3.78 -2.89 8.42
N GLN A 36 -3.87 -2.09 7.34
CA GLN A 36 -5.04 -2.05 6.47
C GLN A 36 -4.67 -1.84 4.99
N ILE A 37 -5.49 -2.39 4.11
CA ILE A 37 -5.46 -2.20 2.66
C ILE A 37 -6.90 -2.01 2.20
N GLY A 38 -7.19 -0.95 1.45
CA GLY A 38 -8.57 -0.66 1.05
C GLY A 38 -8.71 0.54 0.10
N PRO A 39 -9.94 0.83 -0.32
CA PRO A 39 -10.32 2.12 -0.88
C PRO A 39 -9.87 3.29 0.01
N ALA A 40 -9.54 4.44 -0.57
CA ALA A 40 -8.99 5.57 0.19
C ALA A 40 -9.95 6.12 1.26
N ASP A 41 -11.26 5.97 1.07
CA ASP A 41 -12.32 6.37 2.02
C ASP A 41 -12.54 5.37 3.17
N GLU A 42 -11.95 4.18 3.09
CA GLU A 42 -11.96 3.18 4.17
C GLU A 42 -10.67 3.20 5.01
N LEU A 43 -9.68 4.01 4.63
CA LEU A 43 -8.40 4.15 5.34
C LEU A 43 -8.42 5.33 6.33
N PRO A 44 -7.56 5.34 7.34
CA PRO A 44 -7.39 6.49 8.23
C PRO A 44 -7.05 7.77 7.46
N ASP A 45 -7.53 8.91 7.95
CA ASP A 45 -7.25 10.22 7.35
C ASP A 45 -5.85 10.76 7.70
N GLU A 46 -5.30 10.34 8.84
CA GLU A 46 -4.03 10.84 9.38
C GLU A 46 -3.04 9.70 9.69
N ALA A 47 -1.76 10.02 9.55
CA ALA A 47 -0.62 9.19 9.92
C ALA A 47 0.58 10.10 10.21
N ASP A 48 1.60 9.60 10.88
CA ASP A 48 2.84 10.36 11.12
C ASP A 48 3.54 10.74 9.80
N GLN A 49 3.41 9.88 8.78
CA GLN A 49 3.86 10.12 7.42
C GLN A 49 2.74 9.80 6.42
N ILE A 50 2.51 10.69 5.46
CA ILE A 50 1.55 10.51 4.38
C ILE A 50 2.27 10.63 3.03
N ILE A 51 1.98 9.68 2.13
CA ILE A 51 2.43 9.68 0.73
C ILE A 51 1.20 9.71 -0.16
N ASP A 52 1.10 10.71 -1.03
CA ASP A 52 0.10 10.76 -2.10
C ASP A 52 0.64 10.03 -3.33
N ALA A 53 0.01 8.90 -3.69
CA ALA A 53 0.43 8.00 -4.75
C ALA A 53 -0.38 8.17 -6.05
N LYS A 54 -1.05 9.32 -6.23
CA LYS A 54 -1.80 9.63 -7.44
C LYS A 54 -0.95 9.44 -8.71
N GLY A 55 -1.48 8.72 -9.70
CA GLY A 55 -0.75 8.39 -10.93
C GLY A 55 0.23 7.21 -10.79
N LEU A 56 0.31 6.58 -9.62
CA LEU A 56 1.20 5.45 -9.34
C LEU A 56 0.40 4.18 -9.04
N ALA A 57 1.06 3.04 -9.21
CA ALA A 57 0.58 1.75 -8.76
C ALA A 57 1.31 1.31 -7.49
N ILE A 58 0.59 0.66 -6.57
CA ILE A 58 1.17 -0.01 -5.40
C ILE A 58 1.17 -1.52 -5.68
N LEU A 59 2.34 -2.15 -5.51
CA LEU A 59 2.54 -3.59 -5.64
C LEU A 59 3.17 -4.15 -4.36
N PRO A 60 3.02 -5.46 -4.07
CA PRO A 60 3.85 -6.11 -3.09
C PRO A 60 5.32 -5.98 -3.51
N GLY A 61 6.21 -5.82 -2.52
CA GLY A 61 7.64 -5.74 -2.77
C GLY A 61 8.10 -6.95 -3.59
N LEU A 62 8.81 -6.69 -4.69
CA LEU A 62 9.34 -7.77 -5.52
C LEU A 62 10.39 -8.55 -4.75
N ILE A 63 10.31 -9.88 -4.81
CA ILE A 63 11.27 -10.76 -4.19
C ILE A 63 12.30 -11.14 -5.26
N ASN A 64 13.53 -10.69 -5.08
CA ASN A 64 14.63 -11.18 -5.91
C ASN A 64 15.10 -12.55 -5.39
N THR A 65 14.94 -13.59 -6.22
CA THR A 65 15.30 -14.96 -5.85
C THR A 65 16.72 -15.35 -6.26
N HIS A 66 17.45 -14.47 -6.95
CA HIS A 66 18.78 -14.80 -7.44
C HIS A 66 19.61 -13.55 -7.76
N HIS A 67 20.81 -13.44 -7.17
CA HIS A 67 21.77 -12.39 -7.48
C HIS A 67 23.20 -12.85 -7.24
N HIS A 68 24.14 -12.31 -8.00
CA HIS A 68 25.57 -12.37 -7.71
C HIS A 68 26.05 -10.94 -7.49
N PHE A 69 26.50 -10.64 -6.27
CA PHE A 69 26.92 -9.29 -5.86
C PHE A 69 28.30 -8.92 -6.41
#